data_AF-A0A944ZZC8-F1
#
_entry.id   AF-A0A944ZZC8-F1
#
_cell.length_a   1.000
_cell.length_b   1.000
_cell.length_c   1.000
_cell.angle_alpha   90.00
_cell.angle_beta   90.00
_cell.angle_gamma   90.00
#
_symmetry.space_group_name_H-M   'P 1'
#
loop_
_entity.id
_entity.type
_entity.pdbx_description
1 polymer ?
#
loop_
_entity_poly.entity_id
_entity_poly.type
_entity_poly.pdbx_seq_one_letter_code
_entity_poly.pdbx_strand_id
1 'polypeptide(L)'
;MKIAYVTHTRFPTEKAHGHQIARVAEAMVKLGHDVTLASPDILNKITHDHVQYYHLEKDFTAKKIETFDAFQSKIIPGRFAFLFTMSGYRRSLKKYFADNKFDLLYARSPQVLPALLSTKMPVVLELHTLPKRGKSKFTALCKKCKRVVCLTSPMRDELVSWGVPKNKIIVEGDAVDLERFEKLPTINKAKHHFGVPDDRFIIGYIGSLVTMDKVQKGVEILIKAMPSLKQHYPNVFLFVVGGPDLWIERYRKLALHSGLTDHDFLFHGPVRPKLVPDAMTACDVCVYPSPVPKHQYFKRDTSPLKLFEYLAAGKPVICADIPPVRDVADKTIVRFVQPGSVSSLAGGLRDVIDHPAEAKQRSTKGLTMIKNHSWKKRMKRVLDSL
;
A
#
# COMPACT_ATOMS: atom_id res chain seq x y z
N MET A 1 -13.47 -2.05 23.47
CA MET A 1 -14.48 -1.38 22.63
C MET A 1 -15.04 -2.38 21.65
N LYS A 2 -16.32 -2.24 21.33
CA LYS A 2 -17.01 -2.86 20.21
C LYS A 2 -16.93 -1.93 19.01
N ILE A 3 -16.20 -2.32 17.97
CA ILE A 3 -15.88 -1.50 16.79
C ILE A 3 -16.54 -2.09 15.55
N ALA A 4 -17.30 -1.27 14.81
CA ALA A 4 -17.74 -1.63 13.47
C ALA A 4 -16.79 -1.04 12.43
N TYR A 5 -16.06 -1.89 11.71
CA TYR A 5 -15.31 -1.47 10.53
C TYR A 5 -16.23 -1.54 9.31
N VAL A 6 -16.55 -0.40 8.69
CA VAL A 6 -17.44 -0.29 7.54
C VAL A 6 -16.66 -0.04 6.26
N THR A 7 -16.86 -0.90 5.26
CA THR A 7 -16.33 -0.74 3.90
C THR A 7 -17.42 -0.81 2.86
N HIS A 8 -17.26 -0.06 1.77
CA HIS A 8 -18.18 -0.10 0.63
C HIS A 8 -17.84 -1.19 -0.40
N THR A 9 -16.73 -1.90 -0.17
CA THR A 9 -16.21 -2.93 -1.07
C THR A 9 -16.76 -4.29 -0.68
N ARG A 10 -16.95 -5.20 -1.65
CA ARG A 10 -17.09 -6.61 -1.32
C ARG A 10 -15.86 -7.08 -0.53
N PHE A 11 -16.08 -8.06 0.33
CA PHE A 11 -15.05 -8.65 1.17
C PHE A 11 -15.31 -10.16 1.32
N PRO A 12 -14.34 -11.06 1.08
CA PRO A 12 -13.00 -10.79 0.57
C PRO A 12 -12.98 -10.19 -0.85
N THR A 13 -11.82 -9.65 -1.24
CA THR A 13 -11.49 -9.19 -2.60
C THR A 13 -10.00 -9.39 -2.89
N GLU A 14 -9.69 -9.71 -4.14
CA GLU A 14 -8.34 -9.86 -4.71
C GLU A 14 -7.57 -8.55 -4.84
N LYS A 15 -8.23 -7.40 -4.61
CA LYS A 15 -7.59 -6.10 -4.69
C LYS A 15 -6.76 -5.82 -3.42
N ALA A 16 -5.68 -5.05 -3.58
CA ALA A 16 -4.77 -4.71 -2.48
C ALA A 16 -5.46 -4.07 -1.26
N HIS A 17 -6.54 -3.30 -1.48
CA HIS A 17 -7.30 -2.72 -0.37
C HIS A 17 -8.00 -3.76 0.50
N GLY A 18 -8.31 -4.95 -0.02
CA GLY A 18 -8.88 -6.05 0.76
C GLY A 18 -7.91 -6.57 1.82
N HIS A 19 -6.63 -6.75 1.44
CA HIS A 19 -5.58 -7.15 2.39
C HIS A 19 -5.41 -6.10 3.50
N GLN A 20 -5.40 -4.82 3.14
CA GLN A 20 -5.35 -3.74 4.13
C GLN A 20 -6.55 -3.77 5.07
N ILE A 21 -7.78 -3.92 4.56
CA ILE A 21 -8.99 -4.00 5.40
C ILE A 21 -8.86 -5.15 6.40
N ALA A 22 -8.43 -6.32 5.94
CA ALA A 22 -8.24 -7.49 6.78
C ALA A 22 -7.19 -7.24 7.88
N ARG A 23 -6.03 -6.65 7.52
CA ARG A 23 -4.95 -6.34 8.47
C ARG A 23 -5.31 -5.26 9.48
N VAL A 24 -6.09 -4.26 9.08
CA VAL A 24 -6.61 -3.24 10.00
C VAL A 24 -7.61 -3.85 11.00
N ALA A 25 -8.54 -4.68 10.53
CA ALA A 25 -9.50 -5.37 11.39
C ALA A 25 -8.80 -6.31 12.39
N GLU A 26 -7.89 -7.16 11.89
CA GLU A 26 -7.09 -8.06 12.72
C GLU A 26 -6.25 -7.29 13.75
N ALA A 27 -5.64 -6.17 13.37
CA ALA A 27 -4.86 -5.35 14.29
C ALA A 27 -5.69 -4.78 15.44
N MET A 28 -6.94 -4.39 15.18
CA MET A 28 -7.86 -3.98 16.24
C MET A 28 -8.21 -5.14 17.19
N VAL A 29 -8.40 -6.36 16.66
CA VAL A 29 -8.59 -7.57 17.48
C VAL A 29 -7.35 -7.89 18.30
N LYS A 30 -6.15 -7.82 17.71
CA LYS A 30 -4.85 -8.00 18.41
C LYS A 30 -4.62 -6.95 19.52
N LEU A 31 -5.39 -5.85 19.54
CA LEU A 31 -5.42 -4.83 20.61
C LEU A 31 -6.51 -5.10 21.67
N GLY A 32 -7.27 -6.19 21.56
CA GLY A 32 -8.31 -6.58 22.51
C GLY A 32 -9.68 -5.93 22.25
N HIS A 33 -9.96 -5.49 21.02
CA HIS A 33 -11.27 -4.97 20.66
C HIS A 33 -12.16 -6.07 20.03
N ASP A 34 -13.47 -5.96 20.25
CA ASP A 34 -14.48 -6.74 19.53
C ASP A 34 -14.76 -6.05 18.20
N VAL A 35 -14.49 -6.73 17.07
CA VAL A 35 -14.50 -6.11 15.75
C VAL A 35 -15.50 -6.81 14.85
N THR A 36 -16.43 -6.03 14.30
CA THR A 36 -17.32 -6.45 13.23
C THR A 36 -17.01 -5.69 11.94
N LEU A 37 -16.58 -6.38 10.89
CA LEU A 37 -16.43 -5.82 9.55
C LEU A 37 -17.77 -5.87 8.81
N ALA A 38 -18.41 -4.72 8.62
CA ALA A 38 -19.62 -4.56 7.82
C ALA A 38 -19.26 -4.27 6.36
N SER A 39 -19.67 -5.16 5.45
CA SER A 39 -19.51 -5.01 3.99
C SER A 39 -20.85 -5.20 3.28
N PRO A 40 -21.05 -4.62 2.08
CA PRO A 40 -22.26 -4.87 1.32
C PRO A 40 -22.34 -6.35 0.91
N ASP A 41 -23.55 -6.89 0.93
CA ASP A 41 -23.87 -8.18 0.36
C ASP A 41 -24.10 -8.04 -1.14
N ILE A 42 -23.04 -8.27 -1.92
CA ILE A 42 -23.04 -8.19 -3.38
C ILE A 42 -22.27 -9.40 -3.92
N LEU A 43 -22.49 -9.73 -5.19
CA LEU A 43 -21.92 -10.93 -5.79
C LEU A 43 -20.40 -11.02 -5.56
N ASN A 44 -19.96 -12.13 -4.97
CA ASN A 44 -18.56 -12.41 -4.69
C ASN A 44 -18.19 -13.79 -5.20
N LYS A 45 -17.15 -13.87 -6.03
CA LYS A 45 -16.63 -15.15 -6.56
C LYS A 45 -15.67 -15.85 -5.60
N ILE A 46 -15.24 -15.17 -4.55
CA ILE A 46 -14.34 -15.73 -3.54
C ILE A 46 -15.20 -16.48 -2.52
N THR A 47 -15.00 -17.79 -2.43
CA THR A 47 -15.72 -18.70 -1.55
C THR A 47 -15.00 -19.02 -0.25
N HIS A 48 -13.69 -18.71 -0.17
CA HIS A 48 -12.89 -18.94 1.01
C HIS A 48 -13.27 -17.96 2.14
N ASP A 49 -13.22 -18.46 3.37
CA ASP A 49 -13.31 -17.63 4.57
C ASP A 49 -12.20 -16.57 4.61
N HIS A 50 -12.45 -15.40 5.22
CA HIS A 50 -11.49 -14.29 5.22
C HIS A 50 -10.21 -14.57 6.00
N VAL A 51 -10.25 -15.37 7.07
CA VAL A 51 -9.06 -15.78 7.83
C VAL A 51 -8.14 -16.59 6.93
N GLN A 52 -8.71 -17.58 6.23
CA GLN A 52 -7.97 -18.43 5.30
C GLN A 52 -7.46 -17.64 4.09
N TYR A 53 -8.31 -16.80 3.51
CA TYR A 53 -8.01 -16.06 2.29
C TYR A 53 -6.88 -15.02 2.50
N TYR A 54 -6.87 -14.34 3.65
CA TYR A 54 -5.88 -13.31 3.96
C TYR A 54 -4.72 -13.80 4.85
N HIS A 55 -4.74 -15.07 5.27
CA HIS A 55 -3.77 -15.66 6.19
C HIS A 55 -3.65 -14.85 7.49
N LEU A 56 -4.79 -14.69 8.17
CA LEU A 56 -4.88 -14.00 9.46
C LEU A 56 -4.60 -14.97 10.61
N GLU A 57 -3.99 -14.45 11.67
CA GLU A 57 -3.77 -15.15 12.93
C GLU A 57 -4.95 -14.99 13.90
N LYS A 58 -5.68 -13.89 13.79
CA LYS A 58 -6.87 -13.60 14.60
C LYS A 58 -8.07 -13.34 13.71
N ASP A 59 -9.19 -13.95 14.11
CA ASP A 59 -10.47 -13.79 13.44
C ASP A 59 -11.22 -12.56 13.95
N PHE A 60 -12.17 -12.07 13.14
CA PHE A 60 -13.14 -11.04 13.45
C PHE A 60 -14.46 -11.34 12.74
N THR A 61 -15.56 -10.81 13.26
CA THR A 61 -16.87 -11.05 12.63
C THR A 61 -16.99 -10.32 11.29
N ALA A 62 -17.16 -11.04 10.19
CA ALA A 62 -17.49 -10.46 8.89
C ALA A 62 -19.01 -10.45 8.66
N LYS A 63 -19.64 -9.28 8.77
CA LYS A 63 -21.09 -9.11 8.54
C LYS A 63 -21.37 -8.63 7.12
N LYS A 64 -22.15 -9.42 6.39
CA LYS A 64 -22.82 -9.00 5.16
C LYS A 64 -24.07 -8.21 5.48
N ILE A 65 -24.14 -7.00 4.95
CA ILE A 65 -25.27 -6.11 5.08
C ILE A 65 -26.08 -6.21 3.80
N GLU A 66 -27.31 -6.68 3.93
CA GLU A 66 -28.25 -6.83 2.82
C GLU A 66 -28.24 -5.59 1.92
N THR A 67 -27.89 -5.77 0.66
CA THR A 67 -27.68 -4.68 -0.28
C THR A 67 -28.26 -5.05 -1.62
N PHE A 68 -29.01 -4.13 -2.23
CA PHE A 68 -29.43 -4.29 -3.62
C PHE A 68 -28.21 -4.20 -4.55
N ASP A 69 -27.81 -5.32 -5.13
CA ASP A 69 -26.69 -5.40 -6.07
C ASP A 69 -27.09 -4.95 -7.48
N ALA A 70 -27.05 -3.64 -7.71
CA ALA A 70 -27.37 -3.07 -9.01
C ALA A 70 -26.37 -3.47 -10.12
N PHE A 71 -25.21 -4.06 -9.80
CA PHE A 71 -24.29 -4.57 -10.82
C PHE A 71 -24.81 -5.86 -11.49
N GLN A 72 -25.72 -6.57 -10.83
CA GLN A 72 -26.40 -7.74 -11.40
C GLN A 72 -27.75 -7.38 -12.05
N SER A 73 -28.17 -6.11 -11.96
CA SER A 73 -29.46 -5.69 -12.52
C SER A 73 -29.40 -5.64 -14.04
N LYS A 74 -30.37 -6.29 -14.70
CA LYS A 74 -30.57 -6.19 -16.15
C LYS A 74 -31.18 -4.85 -16.60
N ILE A 75 -31.76 -4.09 -15.67
CA ILE A 75 -32.52 -2.87 -15.96
C ILE A 75 -31.68 -1.62 -15.70
N ILE A 76 -30.82 -1.64 -14.67
CA ILE A 76 -29.99 -0.49 -14.33
C ILE A 76 -28.76 -0.47 -15.25
N PRO A 77 -28.55 0.62 -16.03
CA PRO A 77 -27.34 0.73 -16.83
C PRO A 77 -26.10 0.69 -15.94
N GLY A 78 -25.08 -0.10 -16.31
CA GLY A 78 -23.91 -0.36 -15.46
C GLY A 78 -23.17 0.89 -14.96
N ARG A 79 -23.21 2.00 -15.72
CA ARG A 79 -22.65 3.30 -15.30
C ARG A 79 -23.32 3.89 -14.05
N PHE A 80 -24.55 3.51 -13.75
CA PHE A 80 -25.30 3.93 -12.57
C PHE A 80 -25.33 2.89 -11.45
N ALA A 81 -24.93 1.64 -11.73
CA ALA A 81 -24.99 0.54 -10.75
C ALA A 81 -24.38 0.93 -9.40
N PHE A 82 -23.18 1.51 -9.41
CA PHE A 82 -22.51 1.96 -8.18
C PHE A 82 -23.36 2.93 -7.34
N LEU A 83 -24.05 3.88 -7.99
CA LEU A 83 -24.87 4.87 -7.29
C LEU A 83 -26.07 4.21 -6.60
N PHE A 84 -26.75 3.30 -7.30
CA PHE A 84 -27.91 2.57 -6.78
C PHE A 84 -27.51 1.61 -5.66
N THR A 85 -26.47 0.78 -5.88
CA THR A 85 -25.92 -0.11 -4.85
C THR A 85 -25.54 0.68 -3.60
N MET A 86 -24.84 1.83 -3.74
CA MET A 86 -24.43 2.64 -2.59
C MET A 86 -25.63 3.27 -1.85
N SER A 87 -26.68 3.63 -2.59
CA SER A 87 -27.88 4.20 -1.98
C SER A 87 -28.66 3.15 -1.19
N GLY A 88 -28.79 1.93 -1.73
CA GLY A 88 -29.33 0.78 -1.02
C GLY A 88 -28.50 0.45 0.22
N TYR A 89 -27.19 0.29 0.05
CA TYR A 89 -26.28 -0.06 1.14
C TYR A 89 -26.32 0.95 2.29
N ARG A 90 -26.35 2.27 2.01
CA ARG A 90 -26.50 3.31 3.04
C ARG A 90 -27.80 3.18 3.83
N ARG A 91 -28.91 2.80 3.20
CA ARG A 91 -30.19 2.60 3.89
C ARG A 91 -30.10 1.37 4.81
N SER A 92 -29.57 0.26 4.31
CA SER A 92 -29.36 -0.96 5.09
C SER A 92 -28.41 -0.76 6.26
N LEU A 93 -27.33 0.01 6.08
CA LEU A 93 -26.42 0.38 7.18
C LEU A 93 -27.15 1.16 8.28
N LYS A 94 -28.01 2.12 7.92
CA LYS A 94 -28.80 2.87 8.92
C LYS A 94 -29.70 1.95 9.72
N LYS A 95 -30.39 1.02 9.06
CA LYS A 95 -31.24 0.02 9.73
C LYS A 95 -30.38 -0.84 10.67
N TYR A 96 -29.30 -1.43 10.15
CA TYR A 96 -28.40 -2.26 10.93
C TYR A 96 -27.88 -1.56 12.20
N PHE A 97 -27.44 -0.30 12.10
CA PHE A 97 -26.93 0.47 13.25
C PHE A 97 -28.03 1.11 14.12
N ALA A 98 -29.29 1.10 13.69
CA ALA A 98 -30.40 1.38 14.58
C ALA A 98 -30.52 0.25 15.62
N ASP A 99 -30.46 -1.00 15.14
CA ASP A 99 -30.64 -2.21 15.94
C ASP A 99 -29.35 -2.67 16.66
N ASN A 100 -28.18 -2.27 16.17
CA ASN A 100 -26.88 -2.69 16.69
C ASN A 100 -26.02 -1.49 17.08
N LYS A 101 -25.72 -1.35 18.37
CA LYS A 101 -24.84 -0.29 18.90
C LYS A 101 -23.38 -0.76 18.98
N PHE A 102 -22.49 0.20 18.72
CA PHE A 102 -21.05 0.07 18.73
C PHE A 102 -20.46 1.29 19.44
N ASP A 103 -19.30 1.13 20.08
CA ASP A 103 -18.59 2.25 20.72
C ASP A 103 -17.95 3.16 19.66
N LEU A 104 -17.60 2.58 18.51
CA LEU A 104 -16.89 3.26 17.43
C LEU A 104 -17.25 2.70 16.06
N LEU A 105 -17.46 3.58 15.09
CA LEU A 105 -17.54 3.23 13.68
C LEU A 105 -16.24 3.65 12.99
N TYR A 106 -15.52 2.68 12.41
CA TYR A 106 -14.32 2.94 11.62
C TYR A 106 -14.67 2.80 10.14
N ALA A 107 -14.42 3.82 9.33
CA ALA A 107 -14.81 3.82 7.92
C ALA A 107 -13.63 4.10 7.00
N ARG A 108 -13.41 3.22 6.02
CA ARG A 108 -12.41 3.41 4.95
C ARG A 108 -12.90 4.28 3.80
N SER A 109 -14.22 4.49 3.73
CA SER A 109 -14.88 4.90 2.49
C SER A 109 -15.77 6.12 2.74
N PRO A 110 -15.42 7.30 2.20
CA PRO A 110 -16.25 8.51 2.29
C PRO A 110 -17.70 8.31 1.84
N GLN A 111 -17.94 7.33 0.97
CA GLN A 111 -19.26 7.05 0.40
C GLN A 111 -20.26 6.61 1.47
N VAL A 112 -19.87 5.87 2.50
CA VAL A 112 -20.80 5.42 3.55
C VAL A 112 -20.96 6.45 4.66
N LEU A 113 -20.07 7.45 4.71
CA LEU A 113 -19.97 8.40 5.82
C LEU A 113 -21.29 9.13 6.17
N PRO A 114 -22.13 9.56 5.21
CA PRO A 114 -23.42 10.16 5.55
C PRO A 114 -24.36 9.24 6.34
N ALA A 115 -24.33 7.92 6.08
CA ALA A 115 -25.13 6.96 6.82
C ALA A 115 -24.58 6.78 8.25
N LEU A 116 -23.25 6.65 8.37
CA LEU A 116 -22.60 6.44 9.65
C LEU A 116 -22.77 7.65 10.59
N LEU A 117 -22.56 8.86 10.09
CA LEU A 117 -22.75 10.08 10.89
C LEU A 117 -24.20 10.28 11.35
N SER A 118 -25.19 9.74 10.62
CA SER A 118 -26.60 9.83 11.04
C SER A 118 -26.93 8.95 12.25
N THR A 119 -26.06 7.99 12.59
CA THR A 119 -26.22 7.15 13.78
C THR A 119 -25.88 7.87 15.08
N LYS A 120 -25.21 9.04 14.99
CA LYS A 120 -24.62 9.80 16.11
C LYS A 120 -23.52 9.06 16.90
N MET A 121 -23.15 7.84 16.50
CA MET A 121 -22.00 7.13 17.08
C MET A 121 -20.68 7.79 16.62
N PRO A 122 -19.62 7.73 17.43
CA PRO A 122 -18.28 8.18 17.05
C PRO A 122 -17.80 7.57 15.73
N VAL A 123 -17.36 8.41 14.79
CA VAL A 123 -16.83 7.95 13.49
C VAL A 123 -15.36 8.32 13.31
N VAL A 124 -14.52 7.32 13.02
CA VAL A 124 -13.16 7.49 12.48
C VAL A 124 -13.22 7.26 10.99
N LEU A 125 -12.71 8.23 10.20
CA LEU A 125 -12.65 8.15 8.75
C LEU A 125 -11.21 7.99 8.29
N GLU A 126 -10.88 6.88 7.64
CA GLU A 126 -9.59 6.62 7.00
C GLU A 126 -9.66 6.94 5.50
N LEU A 127 -8.73 7.78 5.03
CA LEU A 127 -8.70 8.31 3.67
C LEU A 127 -7.48 7.82 2.89
N HIS A 128 -7.74 7.29 1.69
CA HIS A 128 -6.72 6.83 0.74
C HIS A 128 -6.58 7.75 -0.47
N THR A 129 -7.62 8.53 -0.76
CA THR A 129 -7.65 9.54 -1.80
C THR A 129 -8.56 10.67 -1.34
N LEU A 130 -8.34 11.86 -1.89
CA LEU A 130 -9.26 12.98 -1.72
C LEU A 130 -10.19 13.13 -2.92
N PRO A 131 -11.45 13.51 -2.70
CA PRO A 131 -12.41 13.67 -3.80
C PRO A 131 -12.01 14.82 -4.72
N LYS A 132 -12.16 14.60 -6.04
CA LYS A 132 -11.91 15.64 -7.06
C LYS A 132 -13.00 16.73 -7.08
N ARG A 133 -14.22 16.41 -6.62
CA ARG A 133 -15.41 17.29 -6.62
C ARG A 133 -16.09 17.28 -5.26
N GLY A 134 -16.88 18.31 -4.95
CA GLY A 134 -17.66 18.37 -3.72
C GLY A 134 -16.83 18.59 -2.44
N LYS A 135 -15.70 19.30 -2.56
CA LYS A 135 -14.75 19.56 -1.46
C LYS A 135 -15.41 20.16 -0.22
N SER A 136 -16.26 21.17 -0.39
CA SER A 136 -16.98 21.81 0.73
C SER A 136 -17.87 20.82 1.49
N LYS A 137 -18.70 20.04 0.77
CA LYS A 137 -19.54 18.99 1.38
C LYS A 137 -18.69 17.93 2.09
N PHE A 138 -17.62 17.47 1.45
CA PHE A 138 -16.72 16.48 2.03
C PHE A 138 -16.04 17.00 3.30
N THR A 139 -15.58 18.25 3.30
CA THR A 139 -15.00 18.92 4.47
C THR A 139 -16.00 19.01 5.61
N ALA A 140 -17.25 19.39 5.32
CA ALA A 140 -18.31 19.44 6.33
C ALA A 140 -18.59 18.06 6.96
N LEU A 141 -18.47 16.97 6.19
CA LEU A 141 -18.55 15.61 6.73
C LEU A 141 -17.33 15.27 7.59
N CYS A 142 -16.11 15.59 7.15
CA CYS A 142 -14.88 15.36 7.92
C CYS A 142 -14.90 16.09 9.27
N LYS A 143 -15.42 17.32 9.31
CA LYS A 143 -15.59 18.10 10.55
C LYS A 143 -16.48 17.39 11.58
N LYS A 144 -17.41 16.54 11.15
CA LYS A 144 -18.30 15.76 12.03
C LYS A 144 -17.69 14.45 12.52
N CYS A 145 -16.61 13.97 11.88
CA CYS A 145 -15.89 12.79 12.36
C CYS A 145 -15.20 13.08 13.70
N LYS A 146 -15.08 12.05 14.53
CA LYS A 146 -14.27 12.10 15.76
C LYS A 146 -12.78 12.22 15.40
N ARG A 147 -12.35 11.50 14.37
CA ARG A 147 -10.99 11.56 13.82
C ARG A 147 -10.99 11.28 12.32
N VAL A 148 -10.04 11.88 11.62
CA VAL A 148 -9.74 11.62 10.20
C VAL A 148 -8.31 11.11 10.12
N VAL A 149 -8.14 9.87 9.66
CA VAL A 149 -6.84 9.27 9.38
C VAL A 149 -6.52 9.54 7.92
N CYS A 150 -5.36 10.11 7.66
CA CYS A 150 -4.83 10.30 6.32
C CYS A 150 -3.47 9.63 6.20
N LEU A 151 -3.13 9.14 5.01
CA LEU A 151 -1.91 8.34 4.83
C LEU A 151 -0.62 9.17 4.85
N THR A 152 -0.72 10.46 4.55
CA THR A 152 0.47 11.29 4.25
C THR A 152 0.28 12.71 4.76
N SER A 153 1.39 13.37 5.10
CA SER A 153 1.43 14.77 5.51
C SER A 153 0.85 15.71 4.44
N PRO A 154 1.16 15.55 3.13
CA PRO A 154 0.50 16.34 2.09
C PRO A 154 -1.03 16.19 2.07
N MET A 155 -1.57 15.01 2.42
CA MET A 155 -3.02 14.81 2.49
C MET A 155 -3.63 15.57 3.66
N ARG A 156 -2.98 15.54 4.83
CA ARG A 156 -3.36 16.39 5.96
C ARG A 156 -3.35 17.86 5.56
N ASP A 157 -2.28 18.34 4.94
CA ASP A 157 -2.11 19.77 4.65
C ASP A 157 -3.20 20.27 3.69
N GLU A 158 -3.58 19.45 2.70
CA GLU A 158 -4.70 19.76 1.81
C GLU A 158 -6.07 19.71 2.50
N LEU A 159 -6.30 18.78 3.42
CA LEU A 159 -7.53 18.76 4.23
C LEU A 159 -7.63 19.98 5.16
N VAL A 160 -6.51 20.40 5.76
CA VAL A 160 -6.42 21.62 6.56
C VAL A 160 -6.70 22.84 5.69
N SER A 161 -6.16 22.89 4.47
CA SER A 161 -6.43 23.99 3.53
C SER A 161 -7.89 24.03 3.07
N TRP A 162 -8.63 22.92 3.16
CA TRP A 162 -10.08 22.90 2.93
C TRP A 162 -10.90 23.26 4.18
N GLY A 163 -10.24 23.42 5.33
CA GLY A 163 -10.84 23.83 6.59
C GLY A 163 -11.15 22.69 7.56
N VAL A 164 -10.63 21.48 7.36
CA VAL A 164 -10.73 20.41 8.37
C VAL A 164 -9.80 20.76 9.56
N PRO A 165 -10.28 20.78 10.81
CA PRO A 165 -9.45 21.11 11.96
C PRO A 165 -8.25 20.17 12.11
N LYS A 166 -7.05 20.72 12.23
CA LYS A 166 -5.80 19.94 12.31
C LYS A 166 -5.81 18.93 13.46
N ASN A 167 -6.39 19.27 14.61
CA ASN A 167 -6.52 18.38 15.78
C ASN A 167 -7.44 17.18 15.55
N LYS A 168 -8.28 17.18 14.50
CA LYS A 168 -9.07 16.00 14.09
C LYS A 168 -8.30 15.07 13.16
N ILE A 169 -7.19 15.51 12.58
CA ILE A 169 -6.45 14.76 11.57
C ILE A 169 -5.25 14.09 12.22
N ILE A 170 -5.09 12.80 11.99
CA ILE A 170 -3.86 12.07 12.26
C ILE A 170 -3.25 11.61 10.93
N VAL A 171 -1.93 11.73 10.80
CA VAL A 171 -1.17 11.20 9.67
C VAL A 171 -0.63 9.85 10.05
N GLU A 172 -1.22 8.79 9.50
CA GLU A 172 -0.76 7.42 9.68
C GLU A 172 -0.87 6.70 8.33
N GLY A 173 0.27 6.55 7.67
CA GLY A 173 0.44 5.72 6.48
C GLY A 173 0.09 4.26 6.76
N ASP A 174 0.19 3.41 5.74
CA ASP A 174 0.01 1.97 5.94
C ASP A 174 1.13 1.40 6.83
N ALA A 175 1.01 0.11 7.12
CA ALA A 175 1.93 -0.61 7.96
C ALA A 175 2.51 -1.84 7.26
N VAL A 176 3.50 -2.46 7.90
CA VAL A 176 4.09 -3.72 7.47
C VAL A 176 3.66 -4.87 8.37
N ASP A 177 3.47 -6.01 7.75
CA ASP A 177 3.31 -7.28 8.44
C ASP A 177 4.71 -7.85 8.73
N LEU A 178 5.23 -7.55 9.93
CA LEU A 178 6.59 -7.89 10.35
C LEU A 178 6.80 -9.41 10.48
N GLU A 179 5.74 -10.16 10.80
CA GLU A 179 5.76 -11.61 10.99
C GLU A 179 6.22 -12.33 9.70
N ARG A 180 5.92 -11.75 8.53
CA ARG A 180 6.39 -12.23 7.21
C ARG A 180 7.91 -12.15 7.01
N PHE A 181 8.62 -11.38 7.83
CA PHE A 181 10.06 -11.12 7.69
C PHE A 181 10.90 -11.77 8.80
N GLU A 182 10.29 -12.54 9.71
CA GLU A 182 11.01 -13.20 10.82
C GLU A 182 11.81 -14.44 10.37
N LYS A 183 11.36 -15.13 9.32
CA LYS A 183 11.94 -16.39 8.83
C LYS A 183 12.40 -16.27 7.38
N LEU A 184 13.30 -15.33 7.12
CA LEU A 184 13.86 -15.15 5.79
C LEU A 184 14.79 -16.32 5.42
N PRO A 185 14.80 -16.76 4.15
CA PRO A 185 15.77 -17.74 3.68
C PRO A 185 17.19 -17.17 3.70
N THR A 186 18.20 -18.02 3.50
CA THR A 186 19.54 -17.53 3.18
C THR A 186 19.54 -16.88 1.79
N ILE A 187 20.46 -15.94 1.55
CA ILE A 187 20.57 -15.24 0.26
C ILE A 187 20.70 -16.23 -0.90
N ASN A 188 21.57 -17.24 -0.80
CA ASN A 188 21.77 -18.24 -1.86
C ASN A 188 20.50 -19.05 -2.13
N LYS A 189 19.74 -19.45 -1.08
CA LYS A 189 18.47 -20.16 -1.26
C LYS A 189 17.45 -19.28 -1.98
N ALA A 190 17.39 -17.99 -1.66
CA ALA A 190 16.51 -17.04 -2.32
C ALA A 190 16.91 -16.84 -3.79
N LYS A 191 18.20 -16.57 -4.07
CA LYS A 191 18.71 -16.40 -5.43
C LYS A 191 18.42 -17.62 -6.30
N HIS A 192 18.73 -18.81 -5.80
CA HIS A 192 18.44 -20.08 -6.48
C HIS A 192 16.93 -20.27 -6.73
N HIS A 193 16.07 -19.97 -5.75
CA HIS A 193 14.61 -20.10 -5.90
C HIS A 193 14.06 -19.28 -7.07
N PHE A 194 14.57 -18.07 -7.27
CA PHE A 194 14.11 -17.16 -8.31
C PHE A 194 14.92 -17.24 -9.60
N GLY A 195 15.97 -18.07 -9.67
CA GLY A 195 16.87 -18.15 -10.84
C GLY A 195 17.68 -16.87 -11.05
N VAL A 196 18.03 -16.19 -9.97
CA VAL A 196 18.88 -14.99 -9.99
C VAL A 196 20.35 -15.41 -9.82
N PRO A 197 21.32 -14.84 -10.56
CA PRO A 197 22.72 -15.24 -10.48
C PRO A 197 23.36 -15.01 -9.09
N ASP A 198 24.13 -15.98 -8.62
CA ASP A 198 24.78 -15.94 -7.30
C ASP A 198 25.97 -14.98 -7.23
N ASP A 199 26.71 -14.84 -8.33
CA ASP A 199 27.96 -14.07 -8.48
C ASP A 199 27.74 -12.59 -8.88
N ARG A 200 26.48 -12.14 -8.93
CA ARG A 200 26.10 -10.81 -9.40
C ARG A 200 25.52 -9.95 -8.28
N PHE A 201 25.67 -8.63 -8.43
CA PHE A 201 25.05 -7.64 -7.56
C PHE A 201 23.61 -7.37 -8.02
N ILE A 202 22.64 -7.76 -7.19
CA ILE A 202 21.23 -7.83 -7.55
C ILE A 202 20.49 -6.56 -7.15
N ILE A 203 19.98 -5.85 -8.15
CA ILE A 203 19.19 -4.62 -8.01
C ILE A 203 17.71 -4.98 -8.15
N GLY A 204 16.98 -4.90 -7.04
CA GLY A 204 15.60 -5.38 -6.94
C GLY A 204 14.54 -4.30 -7.10
N TYR A 205 13.51 -4.58 -7.90
CA TYR A 205 12.20 -3.93 -7.82
C TYR A 205 11.11 -4.99 -7.55
N ILE A 206 10.46 -4.91 -6.40
CA ILE A 206 9.42 -5.89 -6.00
C ILE A 206 8.11 -5.16 -5.74
N GLY A 207 7.11 -5.38 -6.62
CA GLY A 207 5.73 -4.94 -6.46
C GLY A 207 5.06 -4.55 -7.78
N SER A 208 3.89 -3.91 -7.72
CA SER A 208 3.16 -3.52 -8.94
C SER A 208 3.98 -2.56 -9.82
N LEU A 209 3.98 -2.80 -11.13
CA LEU A 209 4.64 -1.94 -12.13
C LEU A 209 3.84 -0.67 -12.46
N VAL A 210 2.54 -0.68 -12.16
CA VAL A 210 1.59 0.35 -12.57
C VAL A 210 0.59 0.69 -11.45
N THR A 211 0.05 1.92 -11.46
CA THR A 211 -1.08 2.32 -10.62
C THR A 211 -2.41 1.78 -11.15
N MET A 212 -3.50 1.94 -10.38
CA MET A 212 -4.85 1.62 -10.85
C MET A 212 -5.28 2.48 -12.05
N ASP A 213 -4.80 3.72 -12.12
CA ASP A 213 -5.02 4.65 -13.23
C ASP A 213 -4.06 4.42 -14.41
N LYS A 214 -3.42 3.26 -14.49
CA LYS A 214 -2.47 2.85 -15.53
C LYS A 214 -1.21 3.74 -15.66
N VAL A 215 -0.82 4.41 -14.58
CA VAL A 215 0.40 5.24 -14.54
C VAL A 215 1.61 4.40 -14.10
N GLN A 216 2.71 4.49 -14.84
CA GLN A 216 3.96 3.77 -14.54
C GLN A 216 4.61 4.22 -13.23
N LYS A 217 5.27 3.30 -12.50
CA LYS A 217 5.83 3.54 -11.15
C LYS A 217 7.34 3.80 -11.09
N GLY A 218 7.96 4.16 -12.20
CA GLY A 218 9.36 4.56 -12.31
C GLY A 218 10.31 3.43 -12.76
N VAL A 219 9.81 2.23 -13.04
CA VAL A 219 10.65 1.09 -13.46
C VAL A 219 11.37 1.36 -14.78
N GLU A 220 10.76 2.15 -15.68
CA GLU A 220 11.42 2.64 -16.88
C GLU A 220 12.71 3.45 -16.57
N ILE A 221 12.72 4.24 -15.50
CA ILE A 221 13.88 5.02 -15.08
C ILE A 221 14.99 4.09 -14.60
N LEU A 222 14.62 3.06 -13.82
CA LEU A 222 15.55 2.03 -13.36
C LEU A 222 16.20 1.28 -14.52
N ILE A 223 15.40 0.83 -15.50
CA ILE A 223 15.91 0.15 -16.69
C ILE A 223 16.88 1.06 -17.46
N LYS A 224 16.51 2.33 -17.67
CA LYS A 224 17.35 3.31 -18.38
C LYS A 224 18.64 3.66 -17.62
N ALA A 225 18.71 3.43 -16.32
CA ALA A 225 19.92 3.66 -15.52
C ALA A 225 20.95 2.53 -15.63
N MET A 226 20.49 1.30 -15.96
CA MET A 226 21.33 0.10 -15.99
C MET A 226 22.49 0.16 -17.00
N PRO A 227 22.34 0.66 -18.24
CA PRO A 227 23.44 0.65 -19.22
C PRO A 227 24.67 1.44 -18.74
N SER A 228 24.45 2.66 -18.22
CA SER A 228 25.53 3.51 -17.68
C SER A 228 26.16 2.89 -16.42
N LEU A 229 25.35 2.22 -15.60
CA LEU A 229 25.85 1.51 -14.43
C LEU A 229 26.74 0.32 -14.83
N LYS A 230 26.31 -0.49 -15.81
CA LYS A 230 27.05 -1.65 -16.30
C LYS A 230 28.41 -1.31 -16.91
N GLN A 231 28.56 -0.12 -17.51
CA GLN A 231 29.86 0.34 -18.02
C GLN A 231 30.94 0.39 -16.92
N HIS A 232 30.56 0.67 -15.68
CA HIS A 232 31.48 0.77 -14.54
C HIS A 232 31.42 -0.48 -13.64
N TYR A 233 30.26 -1.14 -13.58
CA TYR A 233 30.00 -2.31 -12.75
C TYR A 233 29.39 -3.42 -13.61
N PRO A 234 30.18 -4.16 -14.41
CA PRO A 234 29.66 -5.15 -15.35
C PRO A 234 28.84 -6.26 -14.66
N ASN A 235 29.11 -6.51 -13.38
CA ASN A 235 28.49 -7.56 -12.56
C ASN A 235 27.12 -7.21 -11.96
N VAL A 236 26.50 -6.07 -12.29
CA VAL A 236 25.12 -5.77 -11.83
C VAL A 236 24.08 -6.60 -12.59
N PHE A 237 22.96 -6.89 -11.93
CA PHE A 237 21.83 -7.63 -12.49
C PHE A 237 20.50 -7.03 -12.01
N LEU A 238 19.56 -6.79 -12.93
CA LEU A 238 18.25 -6.21 -12.62
C LEU A 238 17.20 -7.29 -12.36
N PHE A 239 16.66 -7.35 -11.15
CA PHE A 239 15.61 -8.30 -10.78
C PHE A 239 14.29 -7.59 -10.52
N VAL A 240 13.26 -7.89 -11.32
CA VAL A 240 11.93 -7.27 -11.24
C VAL A 240 10.86 -8.32 -10.97
N VAL A 241 10.14 -8.16 -9.86
CA VAL A 241 9.06 -9.04 -9.44
C VAL A 241 7.75 -8.27 -9.35
N GLY A 242 6.72 -8.76 -10.02
CA GLY A 242 5.38 -8.17 -10.03
C GLY A 242 4.97 -7.52 -11.35
N GLY A 243 3.75 -6.96 -11.34
CA GLY A 243 3.10 -6.36 -12.49
C GLY A 243 2.43 -7.37 -13.44
N PRO A 244 1.53 -6.87 -14.30
CA PRO A 244 0.88 -7.70 -15.32
C PRO A 244 1.80 -7.92 -16.54
N ASP A 245 1.57 -9.02 -17.27
CA ASP A 245 2.40 -9.48 -18.39
C ASP A 245 2.66 -8.40 -19.45
N LEU A 246 1.63 -7.62 -19.81
CA LEU A 246 1.75 -6.52 -20.77
C LEU A 246 2.82 -5.47 -20.37
N TRP A 247 2.94 -5.16 -19.08
CA TRP A 247 3.95 -4.22 -18.60
C TRP A 247 5.34 -4.86 -18.53
N ILE A 248 5.40 -6.15 -18.22
CA ILE A 248 6.64 -6.93 -18.23
C ILE A 248 7.23 -6.98 -19.64
N GLU A 249 6.42 -7.31 -20.64
CA GLU A 249 6.85 -7.35 -22.05
C GLU A 249 7.36 -5.98 -22.52
N ARG A 250 6.63 -4.91 -22.19
CA ARG A 250 7.04 -3.54 -22.50
C ARG A 250 8.41 -3.22 -21.91
N TYR A 251 8.66 -3.63 -20.67
CA TYR A 251 9.93 -3.35 -19.99
C TYR A 251 11.07 -4.24 -20.44
N ARG A 252 10.83 -5.50 -20.78
CA ARG A 252 11.81 -6.35 -21.45
C ARG A 252 12.24 -5.74 -22.78
N LYS A 253 11.29 -5.31 -23.61
CA LYS A 253 11.61 -4.60 -24.87
C LYS A 253 12.44 -3.36 -24.59
N LEU A 254 12.03 -2.51 -23.64
CA LEU A 254 12.80 -1.31 -23.28
C LEU A 254 14.23 -1.64 -22.84
N ALA A 255 14.42 -2.68 -22.03
CA ALA A 255 15.73 -3.13 -21.57
C ALA A 255 16.65 -3.48 -22.73
N LEU A 256 16.17 -4.31 -23.67
CA LEU A 256 16.91 -4.69 -24.88
C LEU A 256 17.24 -3.48 -25.76
N HIS A 257 16.27 -2.58 -25.99
CA HIS A 257 16.49 -1.34 -26.76
C HIS A 257 17.46 -0.37 -26.08
N SER A 258 17.64 -0.49 -24.75
CA SER A 258 18.60 0.33 -24.00
C SER A 258 20.01 -0.26 -24.01
N GLY A 259 20.25 -1.37 -24.71
CA GLY A 259 21.56 -2.01 -24.82
C GLY A 259 21.85 -3.07 -23.74
N LEU A 260 20.83 -3.52 -23.01
CA LEU A 260 20.96 -4.67 -22.11
C LEU A 260 20.71 -5.98 -22.87
N THR A 261 21.25 -7.08 -22.37
CA THR A 261 21.01 -8.44 -22.88
C THR A 261 20.09 -9.21 -21.93
N ASP A 262 19.53 -10.35 -22.36
CA ASP A 262 18.74 -11.22 -21.48
C ASP A 262 19.54 -11.79 -20.28
N HIS A 263 20.88 -11.67 -20.29
CA HIS A 263 21.74 -12.02 -19.15
C HIS A 263 21.85 -10.92 -18.09
N ASP A 264 21.26 -9.75 -18.33
CA ASP A 264 21.38 -8.58 -17.45
C ASP A 264 20.16 -8.35 -16.57
N PHE A 265 19.06 -9.04 -16.84
CA PHE A 265 17.83 -8.84 -16.10
C PHE A 265 16.94 -10.09 -16.03
N LEU A 266 16.09 -10.13 -15.00
CA LEU A 266 14.98 -11.06 -14.89
C LEU A 266 13.71 -10.31 -14.53
N PHE A 267 12.71 -10.35 -15.42
CA PHE A 267 11.33 -9.97 -15.10
C PHE A 267 10.54 -11.23 -14.77
N HIS A 268 10.38 -11.53 -13.49
CA HIS A 268 9.76 -12.78 -13.01
C HIS A 268 8.23 -12.75 -13.08
N GLY A 269 7.62 -11.56 -13.02
CA GLY A 269 6.17 -11.42 -12.86
C GLY A 269 5.68 -11.61 -11.42
N PRO A 270 4.36 -11.68 -11.20
CA PRO A 270 3.78 -11.68 -9.87
C PRO A 270 4.04 -12.99 -9.13
N VAL A 271 4.35 -12.89 -7.84
CA VAL A 271 4.55 -14.03 -6.94
C VAL A 271 3.48 -14.05 -5.84
N ARG A 272 3.28 -15.21 -5.22
CA ARG A 272 2.42 -15.34 -4.05
C ARG A 272 2.93 -14.41 -2.92
N PRO A 273 2.05 -13.77 -2.11
CA PRO A 273 2.47 -12.85 -1.06
C PRO A 273 3.52 -13.40 -0.08
N LYS A 274 3.49 -14.71 0.19
CA LYS A 274 4.47 -15.40 1.05
C LYS A 274 5.90 -15.43 0.48
N LEU A 275 6.06 -15.31 -0.83
CA LEU A 275 7.36 -15.34 -1.52
C LEU A 275 7.95 -13.93 -1.74
N VAL A 276 7.19 -12.87 -1.42
CA VAL A 276 7.67 -11.49 -1.55
C VAL A 276 8.89 -11.21 -0.65
N PRO A 277 8.94 -11.63 0.63
CA PRO A 277 10.14 -11.48 1.45
C PRO A 277 11.35 -12.22 0.90
N ASP A 278 11.15 -13.43 0.33
CA ASP A 278 12.22 -14.21 -0.29
C ASP A 278 12.79 -13.48 -1.51
N ALA A 279 11.93 -12.89 -2.35
CA ALA A 279 12.38 -12.11 -3.51
C ALA A 279 13.22 -10.89 -3.09
N MET A 280 12.85 -10.21 -2.01
CA MET A 280 13.66 -9.14 -1.44
C MET A 280 14.98 -9.68 -0.89
N THR A 281 14.98 -10.87 -0.30
CA THR A 281 16.17 -11.54 0.24
C THR A 281 17.21 -11.82 -0.84
N ALA A 282 16.79 -12.16 -2.06
CA ALA A 282 17.66 -12.35 -3.22
C ALA A 282 18.35 -11.06 -3.73
N CYS A 283 17.91 -9.89 -3.26
CA CYS A 283 18.44 -8.59 -3.71
C CYS A 283 19.57 -8.09 -2.80
N ASP A 284 20.57 -7.42 -3.37
CA ASP A 284 21.60 -6.68 -2.62
C ASP A 284 21.13 -5.27 -2.28
N VAL A 285 20.34 -4.66 -3.17
CA VAL A 285 19.68 -3.36 -2.96
C VAL A 285 18.26 -3.39 -3.53
N CYS A 286 17.31 -2.77 -2.84
CA CYS A 286 15.95 -2.59 -3.34
C CYS A 286 15.72 -1.14 -3.80
N VAL A 287 15.04 -0.97 -4.93
CA VAL A 287 14.80 0.35 -5.53
C VAL A 287 13.32 0.67 -5.50
N TYR A 288 12.99 1.81 -4.89
CA TYR A 288 11.70 2.48 -5.02
C TYR A 288 11.86 3.68 -5.96
N PRO A 289 11.79 3.48 -7.29
CA PRO A 289 11.80 4.59 -8.22
C PRO A 289 10.44 5.30 -8.19
N SER A 290 10.40 6.49 -8.80
CA SER A 290 9.15 7.21 -9.05
C SER A 290 9.36 8.12 -10.27
N PRO A 291 8.35 8.27 -11.15
CA PRO A 291 8.37 9.35 -12.12
C PRO A 291 8.37 10.72 -11.43
N VAL A 292 8.58 11.78 -12.21
CA VAL A 292 8.31 13.14 -11.72
C VAL A 292 6.88 13.17 -11.15
N PRO A 293 6.67 13.62 -9.89
CA PRO A 293 5.40 13.45 -9.19
C PRO A 293 4.36 14.45 -9.69
N LYS A 294 3.85 14.25 -10.91
CA LYS A 294 2.78 15.05 -11.52
C LYS A 294 1.39 14.53 -11.09
N HIS A 295 1.26 13.21 -10.94
CA HIS A 295 0.02 12.55 -10.54
C HIS A 295 -0.19 12.59 -9.01
N GLN A 296 -1.44 12.76 -8.56
CA GLN A 296 -1.80 12.86 -7.14
C GLN A 296 -1.36 11.64 -6.32
N TYR A 297 -1.33 10.46 -6.95
CA TYR A 297 -0.75 9.24 -6.36
C TYR A 297 0.66 9.47 -5.80
N PHE A 298 1.57 10.08 -6.58
CA PHE A 298 2.95 10.29 -6.15
C PHE A 298 3.13 11.55 -5.31
N LYS A 299 2.24 12.53 -5.45
CA LYS A 299 2.26 13.76 -4.63
C LYS A 299 1.76 13.52 -3.20
N ARG A 300 0.73 12.70 -3.04
CA ARG A 300 -0.12 12.70 -1.83
C ARG A 300 -0.76 11.36 -1.49
N ASP A 301 -1.32 10.63 -2.46
CA ASP A 301 -2.28 9.55 -2.14
C ASP A 301 -1.62 8.19 -1.85
N THR A 302 -0.33 8.00 -2.15
CA THR A 302 0.34 6.72 -1.92
C THR A 302 0.85 6.61 -0.49
N SER A 303 0.52 5.51 0.19
CA SER A 303 1.37 4.98 1.25
C SER A 303 2.41 4.05 0.62
N PRO A 304 3.73 4.24 0.84
CA PRO A 304 4.75 3.51 0.11
C PRO A 304 5.00 2.10 0.67
N LEU A 305 3.99 1.22 0.69
CA LEU A 305 4.08 -0.15 1.26
C LEU A 305 5.37 -0.92 0.94
N LYS A 306 5.83 -0.86 -0.32
CA LYS A 306 7.08 -1.51 -0.75
C LYS A 306 8.30 -1.03 0.06
N LEU A 307 8.37 0.26 0.39
CA LEU A 307 9.43 0.80 1.24
C LEU A 307 9.39 0.15 2.62
N PHE A 308 8.21 0.04 3.23
CA PHE A 308 8.10 -0.62 4.54
C PHE A 308 8.58 -2.06 4.47
N GLU A 309 8.21 -2.80 3.42
CA GLU A 309 8.65 -4.18 3.22
C GLU A 309 10.17 -4.28 2.95
N TYR A 310 10.75 -3.37 2.16
CA TYR A 310 12.21 -3.35 1.92
C TYR A 310 13.00 -3.09 3.20
N LEU A 311 12.53 -2.16 4.04
CA LEU A 311 13.13 -1.89 5.34
C LEU A 311 12.96 -3.07 6.30
N ALA A 312 11.81 -3.75 6.28
CA ALA A 312 11.57 -4.94 7.09
C ALA A 312 12.43 -6.14 6.64
N ALA A 313 12.77 -6.24 5.36
CA ALA A 313 13.73 -7.20 4.83
C ALA A 313 15.19 -6.84 5.14
N GLY A 314 15.46 -5.72 5.81
CA GLY A 314 16.81 -5.27 6.17
C GLY A 314 17.68 -4.87 4.98
N LYS A 315 17.07 -4.53 3.83
CA LYS A 315 17.80 -4.23 2.60
C LYS A 315 18.21 -2.75 2.53
N PRO A 316 19.40 -2.43 2.00
CA PRO A 316 19.67 -1.09 1.51
C PRO A 316 18.58 -0.67 0.52
N VAL A 317 18.11 0.57 0.65
CA VAL A 317 17.02 1.08 -0.20
C VAL A 317 17.42 2.38 -0.86
N ILE A 318 17.22 2.43 -2.19
CA ILE A 318 17.29 3.66 -2.97
C ILE A 318 15.88 4.10 -3.32
N CYS A 319 15.52 5.33 -2.94
CA CYS A 319 14.16 5.84 -3.07
C CYS A 319 14.13 7.16 -3.82
N ALA A 320 13.13 7.31 -4.69
CA ALA A 320 12.77 8.61 -5.21
C ALA A 320 12.31 9.53 -4.05
N ASP A 321 12.87 10.74 -4.02
CA ASP A 321 12.62 11.73 -3.00
C ASP A 321 11.26 12.44 -3.21
N ILE A 322 10.19 11.77 -2.79
CA ILE A 322 8.81 12.27 -2.89
C ILE A 322 8.19 12.42 -1.49
N PRO A 323 7.23 13.35 -1.30
CA PRO A 323 6.68 13.64 0.02
C PRO A 323 6.15 12.42 0.79
N PRO A 324 5.38 11.49 0.18
CA PRO A 324 4.92 10.30 0.91
C PRO A 324 6.01 9.34 1.37
N VAL A 325 7.20 9.37 0.74
CA VAL A 325 8.35 8.58 1.19
C VAL A 325 9.03 9.27 2.37
N ARG A 326 9.11 10.60 2.38
CA ARG A 326 9.67 11.39 3.48
C ARG A 326 8.88 11.26 4.79
N ASP A 327 7.57 10.95 4.70
CA ASP A 327 6.75 10.65 5.88
C ASP A 327 7.18 9.35 6.59
N VAL A 328 7.95 8.47 5.91
CA VAL A 328 8.34 7.15 6.42
C VAL A 328 9.83 7.08 6.73
N ALA A 329 10.68 7.64 5.86
CA ALA A 329 12.12 7.52 5.98
C ALA A 329 12.84 8.84 5.64
N ASP A 330 14.02 9.01 6.22
CA ASP A 330 14.91 10.13 5.92
C ASP A 330 16.23 9.66 5.28
N LYS A 331 17.13 10.60 5.00
CA LYS A 331 18.45 10.34 4.40
C LYS A 331 19.38 9.51 5.29
N THR A 332 19.04 9.24 6.55
CA THR A 332 19.82 8.36 7.44
C THR A 332 19.40 6.90 7.33
N ILE A 333 18.23 6.64 6.73
CA ILE A 333 17.62 5.31 6.57
C ILE A 333 17.65 4.84 5.11
N VAL A 334 17.50 5.76 4.15
CA VAL A 334 17.52 5.44 2.71
C VAL A 334 18.49 6.32 1.95
N ARG A 335 18.84 5.92 0.72
CA ARG A 335 19.50 6.80 -0.25
C ARG A 335 18.44 7.46 -1.13
N PHE A 336 18.29 8.78 -0.99
CA PHE A 336 17.36 9.54 -1.82
C PHE A 336 17.94 9.86 -3.20
N VAL A 337 17.09 9.80 -4.21
CA VAL A 337 17.39 10.19 -5.59
C VAL A 337 16.28 11.08 -6.15
N GLN A 338 16.62 11.93 -7.11
CA GLN A 338 15.65 12.82 -7.72
C GLN A 338 14.58 12.04 -8.50
N PRO A 339 13.27 12.23 -8.21
CA PRO A 339 12.20 11.56 -8.95
C PRO A 339 12.26 11.87 -10.45
N GLY A 340 12.12 10.86 -11.30
CA GLY A 340 12.19 11.03 -12.75
C GLY A 340 13.61 11.07 -13.35
N SER A 341 14.67 11.13 -12.53
CA SER A 341 16.04 11.31 -13.03
C SER A 341 16.78 9.98 -13.13
N VAL A 342 17.13 9.60 -14.37
CA VAL A 342 17.94 8.40 -14.67
C VAL A 342 19.35 8.54 -14.08
N SER A 343 19.98 9.71 -14.25
CA SER A 343 21.34 9.96 -13.77
C SER A 343 21.42 9.99 -12.25
N SER A 344 20.45 10.60 -11.57
CA SER A 344 20.39 10.59 -10.10
C SER A 344 20.20 9.18 -9.55
N LEU A 345 19.35 8.37 -10.20
CA LEU A 345 19.15 6.97 -9.82
C LEU A 345 20.42 6.13 -10.01
N ALA A 346 21.10 6.26 -11.16
CA ALA A 346 22.37 5.60 -11.39
C ALA A 346 23.43 6.02 -10.35
N GLY A 347 23.52 7.30 -10.02
CA GLY A 347 24.42 7.82 -8.98
C GLY A 347 24.10 7.25 -7.59
N GLY A 348 22.82 7.10 -7.24
CA GLY A 348 22.41 6.44 -5.99
C GLY A 348 22.77 4.94 -5.95
N LEU A 349 22.72 4.26 -7.09
CA LEU A 349 23.16 2.85 -7.19
C LEU A 349 24.67 2.72 -7.02
N ARG A 350 25.47 3.60 -7.65
CA ARG A 350 26.92 3.65 -7.46
C ARG A 350 27.29 3.89 -6.00
N ASP A 351 26.66 4.87 -5.36
CA ASP A 351 26.88 5.19 -3.94
C ASP A 351 26.73 3.95 -3.03
N VAL A 352 25.69 3.14 -3.25
CA VAL A 352 25.45 1.91 -2.49
C VAL A 352 26.49 0.82 -2.78
N ILE A 353 26.92 0.69 -4.05
CA ILE A 353 27.92 -0.29 -4.46
C ILE A 353 29.31 0.07 -3.92
N ASP A 354 29.69 1.36 -3.98
CA ASP A 354 31.00 1.85 -3.58
C ASP A 354 31.14 1.99 -2.05
N HIS A 355 30.02 2.19 -1.33
CA HIS A 355 30.01 2.40 0.13
C HIS A 355 29.12 1.37 0.85
N PRO A 356 29.43 0.06 0.75
CA PRO A 356 28.56 -1.01 1.28
C PRO A 356 28.39 -0.95 2.80
N ALA A 357 29.39 -0.44 3.54
CA ALA A 357 29.31 -0.26 4.98
C ALA A 357 28.26 0.80 5.37
N GLU A 358 28.23 1.93 4.67
CA GLU A 358 27.22 2.97 4.89
C GLU A 358 25.83 2.49 4.49
N ALA A 359 25.72 1.78 3.37
CA ALA A 359 24.47 1.17 2.92
C ALA A 359 23.89 0.21 3.97
N LYS A 360 24.75 -0.62 4.59
CA LYS A 360 24.38 -1.52 5.69
C LYS A 360 24.00 -0.77 6.97
N GLN A 361 24.68 0.33 7.27
CA GLN A 361 24.33 1.17 8.43
C GLN A 361 22.91 1.77 8.26
N ARG A 362 22.61 2.30 7.06
CA ARG A 362 21.28 2.82 6.71
C ARG A 362 20.20 1.75 6.82
N SER A 363 20.44 0.56 6.26
CA SER A 363 19.46 -0.53 6.32
C SER A 363 19.22 -1.03 7.74
N THR A 364 20.24 -1.08 8.59
CA THR A 364 20.11 -1.46 10.01
C THR A 364 19.27 -0.45 10.80
N LYS A 365 19.48 0.86 10.56
CA LYS A 365 18.63 1.93 11.13
C LYS A 365 17.19 1.80 10.65
N GLY A 366 17.00 1.56 9.35
CA GLY A 366 15.70 1.32 8.75
C GLY A 366 14.94 0.14 9.34
N LEU A 367 15.60 -1.01 9.47
CA LEU A 367 15.05 -2.21 10.09
C LEU A 367 14.66 -1.99 11.56
N THR A 368 15.42 -1.17 12.29
CA THR A 368 15.08 -0.83 13.68
C THR A 368 13.84 0.06 13.74
N MET A 369 13.79 1.10 12.92
CA MET A 369 12.68 2.05 12.86
C MET A 369 11.37 1.37 12.40
N ILE A 370 11.45 0.48 11.40
CA ILE A 370 10.25 -0.11 10.79
C ILE A 370 9.51 -1.06 11.73
N LYS A 371 10.18 -1.59 12.77
CA LYS A 371 9.53 -2.35 13.85
C LYS A 371 8.44 -1.56 14.58
N ASN A 372 8.41 -0.23 14.45
CA ASN A 372 7.36 0.64 15.01
C ASN A 372 6.18 0.88 14.06
N HIS A 373 6.23 0.34 12.84
CA HIS A 373 5.24 0.50 11.79
C HIS A 373 4.47 -0.79 11.51
N SER A 374 4.26 -1.65 12.53
CA SER A 374 3.36 -2.80 12.42
C SER A 374 1.89 -2.37 12.42
N TRP A 375 1.01 -3.20 11.85
CA TRP A 375 -0.43 -2.92 11.82
C TRP A 375 -1.01 -2.71 13.23
N LYS A 376 -0.58 -3.52 14.21
CA LYS A 376 -0.97 -3.38 15.62
C LYS A 376 -0.55 -2.04 16.21
N LYS A 377 0.71 -1.64 16.03
CA LYS A 377 1.23 -0.35 16.55
C LYS A 377 0.58 0.85 15.86
N ARG A 378 0.35 0.76 14.55
CA ARG A 378 -0.42 1.75 13.78
C ARG A 378 -1.81 1.91 14.36
N MET A 379 -2.55 0.82 14.50
CA MET A 379 -3.92 0.88 15.00
C MET A 379 -4.00 1.35 16.44
N LYS A 380 -3.00 1.04 17.27
CA LYS A 380 -2.87 1.62 18.61
C LYS A 380 -2.84 3.15 18.53
N ARG A 381 -1.94 3.75 17.75
CA ARG A 381 -1.86 5.22 17.59
C ARG A 381 -3.14 5.83 17.01
N VAL A 382 -3.76 5.14 16.04
CA VAL A 382 -5.02 5.59 15.44
C VAL A 382 -6.19 5.57 16.42
N LEU A 383 -6.21 4.63 17.38
CA LEU A 383 -7.28 4.49 18.36
C LEU A 383 -6.99 5.17 19.70
N ASP A 384 -5.73 5.42 20.01
CA ASP A 384 -5.30 6.07 21.25
C ASP A 384 -5.97 7.46 21.38
N SER A 385 -6.42 7.78 22.59
CA SER A 385 -7.11 9.05 22.90
C SER A 385 -8.38 9.31 22.08
N LEU A 386 -9.09 8.25 21.66
CA LEU A 386 -10.46 8.34 21.14
C LEU A 386 -11.46 8.29 22.28
#